data_AF-A0A5C6M2R0-F1
#
_entry.id   AF-A0A5C6M2R0-F1
#
_cell.length_a   1.000
_cell.length_b   1.000
_cell.length_c   1.000
_cell.angle_alpha   90.00
_cell.angle_beta   90.00
_cell.angle_gamma   90.00
#
_symmetry.space_group_name_H-M   'P 1'
#
loop_
_entity.id
_entity.type
_entity.pdbx_description
1 polymer ?
#
loop_
_entity_poly.entity_id
_entity_poly.type
_entity_poly.pdbx_seq_one_letter_code
_entity_poly.pdbx_strand_id
1 'polypeptide(L)'
;MTKSGQIVWSKTYGGSNNEQFRRLRLSRDGDILIAAQTSSYGKSGGEAIAMRIAPDGTPRWSRKFSDASETSLALDIYSTEDNGVVLSGVGYGTFGFSDWQIAKLDPLGNIQWTKRLDYQTAEGAYSVIQKRDTLIFTGDSRAPNDYTCIISKMSVVDGSLYSTRSYTMDNRVHLVVTSITPPENTV
;
A
#
# COMPACT_ATOMS: atom_id res chain seq x y z
N MET A 1 -6.81 -19.35 -17.12
CA MET A 1 -7.58 -20.38 -17.86
C MET A 1 -6.88 -20.63 -19.18
N THR A 2 -7.03 -21.82 -19.77
CA THR A 2 -6.61 -22.05 -21.17
C THR A 2 -7.44 -21.15 -22.10
N LYS A 3 -7.04 -21.05 -23.38
CA LYS A 3 -7.84 -20.35 -24.40
C LYS A 3 -9.27 -20.93 -24.55
N SER A 4 -9.47 -22.19 -24.15
CA SER A 4 -10.76 -22.88 -24.16
C SER A 4 -11.54 -22.74 -22.84
N GLY A 5 -11.08 -21.90 -21.89
CA GLY A 5 -11.78 -21.67 -20.62
C GLY A 5 -11.52 -22.73 -19.54
N GLN A 6 -10.61 -23.68 -19.76
CA GLN A 6 -10.27 -24.68 -18.75
C GLN A 6 -9.42 -24.06 -17.63
N ILE A 7 -9.71 -24.40 -16.38
CA ILE A 7 -8.91 -23.96 -15.23
C ILE A 7 -7.54 -24.64 -15.31
N VAL A 8 -6.47 -23.83 -15.29
CA VAL A 8 -5.08 -24.35 -15.29
C VAL A 8 -4.68 -24.79 -13.89
N TRP A 9 -4.98 -23.95 -12.90
CA TRP A 9 -4.91 -24.27 -11.48
C TRP A 9 -5.88 -23.37 -10.71
N SER A 10 -6.27 -23.84 -9.53
CA SER A 10 -7.01 -23.07 -8.53
C SER A 10 -6.48 -23.46 -7.16
N LYS A 11 -6.21 -22.47 -6.31
CA LYS A 11 -5.70 -22.65 -4.95
C LYS A 11 -6.38 -21.63 -4.04
N THR A 12 -6.55 -21.99 -2.78
CA THR A 12 -6.99 -21.09 -1.72
C THR A 12 -5.78 -20.65 -0.90
N TYR A 13 -5.80 -19.41 -0.43
CA TYR A 13 -4.78 -18.87 0.46
C TYR A 13 -5.50 -18.09 1.57
N GLY A 14 -5.19 -18.40 2.83
CA GLY A 14 -5.93 -17.89 3.98
C GLY A 14 -5.95 -18.87 5.14
N GLY A 15 -6.79 -18.60 6.11
CA GLY A 15 -6.97 -19.38 7.33
C GLY A 15 -8.45 -19.55 7.70
N SER A 16 -8.78 -19.44 8.99
CA SER A 16 -10.11 -19.78 9.52
C SER A 16 -11.15 -18.66 9.42
N ASN A 17 -10.73 -17.42 9.15
CA ASN A 17 -11.57 -16.22 9.12
C ASN A 17 -11.59 -15.64 7.69
N ASN A 18 -11.96 -14.37 7.55
CA ASN A 18 -12.11 -13.73 6.25
C ASN A 18 -10.76 -13.31 5.64
N GLU A 19 -10.60 -13.54 4.35
CA GLU A 19 -9.52 -13.01 3.51
C GLU A 19 -10.10 -12.22 2.34
N GLN A 20 -9.44 -11.10 2.03
CA GLN A 20 -9.86 -10.23 0.95
C GLN A 20 -8.66 -9.89 0.09
N PHE A 21 -8.60 -10.43 -1.12
CA PHE A 21 -7.68 -9.94 -2.14
C PHE A 21 -8.23 -8.63 -2.71
N ARG A 22 -7.43 -7.56 -2.61
CA ARG A 22 -7.84 -6.21 -3.02
C ARG A 22 -7.22 -5.81 -4.35
N ARG A 23 -5.97 -6.20 -4.57
CA ARG A 23 -5.24 -5.89 -5.80
C ARG A 23 -4.38 -7.06 -6.22
N LEU A 24 -4.30 -7.27 -7.53
CA LEU A 24 -3.38 -8.21 -8.15
C LEU A 24 -2.59 -7.48 -9.23
N ARG A 25 -1.27 -7.71 -9.28
CA ARG A 25 -0.39 -7.30 -10.38
C ARG A 25 0.59 -8.42 -10.70
N LEU A 26 1.21 -8.37 -11.87
CA LEU A 26 2.39 -9.19 -12.14
C LEU A 26 3.64 -8.42 -11.68
N SER A 27 4.59 -9.15 -11.10
CA SER A 27 5.96 -8.67 -10.98
C SER A 27 6.63 -8.67 -12.35
N ARG A 28 7.79 -8.00 -12.43
CA ARG A 28 8.59 -7.95 -13.66
C ARG A 28 9.13 -9.31 -14.11
N ASP A 29 9.32 -10.25 -13.18
CA ASP A 29 9.73 -11.63 -13.47
C ASP A 29 8.55 -12.60 -13.63
N GLY A 30 7.31 -12.09 -13.63
CA GLY A 30 6.11 -12.85 -13.96
C GLY A 30 5.42 -13.53 -12.78
N ASP A 31 5.95 -13.43 -11.56
CA ASP A 31 5.21 -13.81 -10.34
C ASP A 31 3.95 -12.93 -10.17
N ILE A 32 2.99 -13.45 -9.42
CA ILE A 32 1.74 -12.77 -9.06
C ILE A 32 1.96 -12.07 -7.72
N LEU A 33 1.74 -10.76 -7.72
CA LEU A 33 1.77 -9.90 -6.55
C LEU A 33 0.34 -9.60 -6.10
N ILE A 34 0.07 -9.73 -4.80
CA ILE A 34 -1.25 -9.49 -4.23
C ILE A 34 -1.15 -8.54 -3.03
N ALA A 35 -1.99 -7.51 -3.04
CA ALA A 35 -2.35 -6.74 -1.86
C ALA A 35 -3.63 -7.33 -1.29
N ALA A 36 -3.62 -7.70 -0.01
CA ALA A 36 -4.75 -8.34 0.64
C ALA A 36 -4.95 -7.86 2.08
N GLN A 37 -6.12 -8.20 2.63
CA GLN A 37 -6.40 -8.15 4.06
C GLN A 37 -6.70 -9.56 4.57
N THR A 38 -6.19 -9.90 5.74
CA THR A 38 -6.52 -11.15 6.43
C THR A 38 -7.03 -10.89 7.85
N SER A 39 -8.14 -11.50 8.22
CA SER A 39 -8.62 -11.59 9.61
C SER A 39 -8.21 -12.92 10.27
N SER A 40 -7.47 -13.77 9.56
CA SER A 40 -7.03 -15.09 10.03
C SER A 40 -5.66 -15.04 10.71
N TYR A 41 -4.79 -14.13 10.30
CA TYR A 41 -3.42 -14.03 10.78
C TYR A 41 -3.10 -12.59 11.18
N GLY A 42 -3.53 -12.20 12.38
CA GLY A 42 -3.37 -10.84 12.89
C GLY A 42 -4.48 -10.46 13.85
N LYS A 43 -4.83 -9.18 13.86
CA LYS A 43 -5.90 -8.65 14.71
C LYS A 43 -7.27 -8.98 14.12
N SER A 44 -8.28 -9.04 14.99
CA SER A 44 -9.66 -9.38 14.61
C SER A 44 -10.24 -8.47 13.52
N GLY A 45 -9.87 -7.18 13.53
CA GLY A 45 -10.33 -6.22 12.54
C GLY A 45 -9.69 -6.35 11.15
N GLY A 46 -8.63 -7.15 11.01
CA GLY A 46 -7.97 -7.43 9.74
C GLY A 46 -6.60 -6.76 9.59
N GLU A 47 -5.69 -7.47 8.95
CA GLU A 47 -4.29 -7.10 8.76
C GLU A 47 -3.95 -6.98 7.27
N ALA A 48 -3.33 -5.87 6.88
CA ALA A 48 -2.82 -5.63 5.54
C ALA A 48 -1.59 -6.51 5.27
N ILE A 49 -1.68 -7.32 4.22
CA ILE A 49 -0.61 -8.22 3.81
C ILE A 49 -0.27 -8.04 2.32
N ALA A 50 1.02 -8.23 2.03
CA ALA A 50 1.56 -8.43 0.70
C ALA A 50 1.79 -9.92 0.48
N MET A 51 1.50 -10.43 -0.72
CA MET A 51 1.85 -11.78 -1.12
C MET A 51 2.56 -11.77 -2.47
N ARG A 52 3.49 -12.72 -2.63
CA ARG A 52 4.08 -13.07 -3.91
C ARG A 52 3.93 -14.55 -4.14
N ILE A 53 3.42 -14.90 -5.32
CA ILE A 53 3.04 -16.26 -5.69
C ILE A 53 3.61 -16.54 -7.08
N ALA A 54 4.21 -17.70 -7.27
CA ALA A 54 4.70 -18.12 -8.57
C ALA A 54 3.53 -18.34 -9.57
N PRO A 55 3.79 -18.33 -10.89
CA PRO A 55 2.75 -18.52 -11.91
C PRO A 55 1.96 -19.84 -11.82
N ASP A 56 2.50 -20.84 -11.13
CA ASP A 56 1.87 -22.15 -10.87
C ASP A 56 1.04 -22.16 -9.57
N GLY A 57 0.95 -21.03 -8.88
CA GLY A 57 0.27 -20.89 -7.60
C GLY A 57 1.10 -21.31 -6.38
N THR A 58 2.41 -21.55 -6.52
CA THR A 58 3.28 -21.84 -5.37
C THR A 58 3.59 -20.53 -4.61
N PRO A 59 3.26 -20.41 -3.30
CA PRO A 59 3.62 -19.22 -2.53
C PRO A 59 5.13 -19.02 -2.47
N ARG A 60 5.61 -17.80 -2.74
CA ARG A 60 7.00 -17.39 -2.50
C ARG A 60 7.15 -16.83 -1.10
N TRP A 61 6.31 -15.85 -0.77
CA TRP A 61 6.24 -15.24 0.54
C TRP A 61 4.90 -14.54 0.76
N SER A 62 4.58 -14.33 2.03
CA SER A 62 3.57 -13.38 2.50
C SER A 62 4.14 -12.54 3.64
N ARG A 63 3.76 -11.26 3.70
CA ARG A 63 4.31 -10.30 4.65
C ARG A 63 3.26 -9.31 5.10
N LYS A 64 3.12 -9.16 6.42
CA LYS A 64 2.51 -7.97 7.01
C LYS A 64 3.42 -6.78 6.72
N PHE A 65 2.87 -5.65 6.30
CA PHE A 65 3.63 -4.42 6.04
C PHE A 65 3.12 -3.22 6.83
N SER A 66 2.02 -3.39 7.57
CA SER A 66 1.48 -2.39 8.47
C SER A 66 2.14 -2.43 9.84
N ASP A 67 2.36 -1.24 10.41
CA ASP A 67 2.80 -1.01 11.79
C ASP A 67 1.62 -0.87 12.78
N ALA A 68 0.37 -0.90 12.30
CA ALA A 68 -0.77 -0.39 13.05
C ALA A 68 -1.01 -1.12 14.38
N SER A 69 -1.23 -0.33 15.43
CA SER A 69 -1.79 -0.77 16.71
C SER A 69 -3.23 -1.27 16.58
N GLU A 70 -3.88 -1.07 15.43
CA GLU A 70 -5.24 -1.54 15.11
C GLU A 70 -5.30 -2.23 13.73
N THR A 71 -6.49 -2.24 13.10
CA THR A 71 -6.78 -2.75 11.75
C THR A 71 -6.01 -2.02 10.65
N SER A 72 -5.68 -2.73 9.58
CA SER A 72 -5.10 -2.13 8.37
C SER A 72 -5.65 -2.75 7.09
N LEU A 73 -5.53 -2.00 5.99
CA LEU A 73 -5.96 -2.39 4.65
C LEU A 73 -4.86 -2.15 3.62
N ALA A 74 -4.55 -3.17 2.83
CA ALA A 74 -3.74 -3.02 1.63
C ALA A 74 -4.65 -2.68 0.43
N LEU A 75 -4.34 -1.61 -0.29
CA LEU A 75 -5.17 -1.10 -1.39
C LEU A 75 -4.52 -1.26 -2.76
N ASP A 76 -3.20 -1.06 -2.86
CA ASP A 76 -2.45 -1.28 -4.10
C ASP A 76 -1.09 -1.91 -3.81
N ILE A 77 -0.56 -2.57 -4.83
CA ILE A 77 0.78 -3.15 -4.84
C ILE A 77 1.40 -2.91 -6.22
N TYR A 78 2.67 -2.50 -6.26
CA TYR A 78 3.39 -2.18 -7.49
C TYR A 78 4.77 -2.83 -7.49
N SER A 79 5.14 -3.49 -8.60
CA SER A 79 6.48 -4.04 -8.78
C SER A 79 7.46 -2.96 -9.20
N THR A 80 8.47 -2.70 -8.37
CA THR A 80 9.46 -1.66 -8.63
C THR A 80 10.50 -2.08 -9.66
N GLU A 81 11.26 -1.12 -10.17
CA GLU A 81 12.34 -1.33 -11.16
C GLU A 81 13.46 -2.27 -10.65
N ASP A 82 13.67 -2.32 -9.33
CA ASP A 82 14.61 -3.22 -8.64
C ASP A 82 14.02 -4.62 -8.33
N ASN A 83 12.90 -4.98 -8.94
CA ASN A 83 12.11 -6.20 -8.67
C ASN A 83 11.58 -6.35 -7.24
N GLY A 84 11.69 -5.31 -6.41
CA GLY A 84 10.96 -5.23 -5.15
C GLY A 84 9.48 -4.90 -5.37
N VAL A 85 8.81 -4.58 -4.26
CA VAL A 85 7.41 -4.15 -4.30
C VAL A 85 7.15 -2.96 -3.41
N VAL A 86 6.28 -2.06 -3.85
CA VAL A 86 5.73 -0.98 -3.03
C VAL A 86 4.25 -1.27 -2.79
N LEU A 87 3.83 -1.12 -1.55
CA LEU A 87 2.43 -1.22 -1.15
C LEU A 87 1.91 0.12 -0.67
N SER A 88 0.64 0.37 -0.92
CA SER A 88 -0.10 1.48 -0.35
C SER A 88 -1.38 0.98 0.31
N GLY A 89 -1.83 1.70 1.32
CA GLY A 89 -2.97 1.29 2.10
C GLY A 89 -3.39 2.30 3.15
N VAL A 90 -4.21 1.80 4.07
CA VAL A 90 -4.80 2.53 5.18
C VAL A 90 -4.40 1.83 6.47
N GLY A 91 -3.86 2.58 7.43
CA GLY A 91 -3.66 2.11 8.80
C GLY A 91 -4.61 2.84 9.73
N TYR A 92 -5.57 2.14 10.32
CA TYR A 92 -6.48 2.74 11.30
C TYR A 92 -5.73 3.00 12.61
N GLY A 93 -5.88 4.21 13.14
CA GLY A 93 -5.42 4.61 14.46
C GLY A 93 -6.53 4.53 15.51
N THR A 94 -6.21 4.97 16.73
CA THR A 94 -7.19 5.05 17.82
C THR A 94 -8.30 6.06 17.47
N PHE A 95 -9.53 5.77 17.88
CA PHE A 95 -10.72 6.62 17.63
C PHE A 95 -11.16 6.73 16.16
N GLY A 96 -10.70 5.84 15.29
CA GLY A 96 -11.23 5.69 13.93
C GLY A 96 -10.64 6.63 12.88
N PHE A 97 -9.64 7.43 13.24
CA PHE A 97 -8.80 8.12 12.26
C PHE A 97 -7.93 7.11 11.52
N SER A 98 -7.51 7.45 10.30
CA SER A 98 -6.74 6.53 9.47
C SER A 98 -5.70 7.27 8.68
N ASP A 99 -4.49 6.73 8.68
CA ASP A 99 -3.36 7.35 7.99
C ASP A 99 -2.97 6.54 6.76
N TRP A 100 -2.28 7.20 5.84
CA TRP A 100 -1.67 6.50 4.72
C TRP A 100 -0.58 5.57 5.25
N GLN A 101 -0.65 4.31 4.84
CA GLN A 101 0.35 3.33 5.18
C GLN A 101 1.06 2.86 3.91
N ILE A 102 2.38 3.06 3.87
CA ILE A 102 3.21 2.78 2.70
C ILE A 102 4.40 1.93 3.13
N ALA A 103 4.73 0.93 2.32
CA ALA A 103 5.92 0.11 2.54
C ALA A 103 6.63 -0.22 1.22
N LYS A 104 7.96 -0.29 1.27
CA LYS A 104 8.80 -0.90 0.25
C LYS A 104 9.39 -2.19 0.80
N LEU A 105 9.26 -3.25 0.02
CA LEU A 105 9.89 -4.53 0.28
C LEU A 105 10.88 -4.86 -0.84
N ASP A 106 11.92 -5.59 -0.48
CA ASP A 106 12.84 -6.20 -1.44
C ASP A 106 12.18 -7.41 -2.17
N PRO A 107 12.83 -8.01 -3.19
CA PRO A 107 12.26 -9.14 -3.91
C PRO A 107 11.94 -10.37 -3.04
N LEU A 108 12.64 -10.53 -1.90
CA LEU A 108 12.48 -11.63 -0.94
C LEU A 108 11.38 -11.34 0.11
N GLY A 109 10.77 -10.16 0.04
CA GLY A 109 9.73 -9.72 0.96
C GLY A 109 10.27 -9.14 2.26
N ASN A 110 11.55 -8.77 2.36
CA ASN A 110 12.04 -8.05 3.53
C ASN A 110 11.66 -6.58 3.41
N ILE A 111 11.17 -5.98 4.50
CA ILE A 111 10.83 -4.56 4.56
C ILE A 111 12.13 -3.75 4.46
N GLN A 112 12.23 -2.88 3.46
CA GLN A 112 13.32 -1.92 3.33
C GLN A 112 13.00 -0.63 4.07
N TRP A 113 11.76 -0.16 3.95
CA TRP A 113 11.25 0.98 4.71
C TRP A 113 9.73 0.95 4.77
N THR A 114 9.18 1.58 5.81
CA THR A 114 7.77 1.95 5.93
C THR A 114 7.65 3.46 6.12
N LYS A 115 6.49 4.00 5.76
CA LYS A 115 6.11 5.40 6.01
C LYS A 115 4.64 5.46 6.37
N ARG A 116 4.34 6.29 7.38
CA ARG A 116 3.00 6.69 7.76
C ARG A 116 2.85 8.18 7.46
N LEU A 117 1.88 8.55 6.64
CA LEU A 117 1.58 9.96 6.35
C LEU A 117 0.20 10.28 6.92
N ASP A 118 0.22 11.10 7.96
CA ASP A 118 -0.96 11.61 8.67
C ASP A 118 -1.30 13.00 8.10
N TYR A 119 -2.52 13.16 7.59
CA TYR A 119 -3.02 14.43 7.07
C TYR A 119 -4.15 15.02 7.95
N GLN A 120 -4.16 14.66 9.23
CA GLN A 120 -4.98 15.15 10.33
C GLN A 120 -6.43 14.64 10.39
N THR A 121 -6.88 13.76 9.48
CA THR A 121 -8.22 13.14 9.55
C THR A 121 -8.21 11.66 9.13
N ALA A 122 -9.28 11.12 8.53
CA ALA A 122 -9.35 9.74 8.09
C ALA A 122 -9.07 9.66 6.58
N GLU A 123 -7.96 9.04 6.21
CA GLU A 123 -7.39 9.03 4.87
C GLU A 123 -6.97 7.65 4.36
N GLY A 124 -6.77 7.54 3.04
CA GLY A 124 -6.14 6.36 2.43
C GLY A 124 -5.28 6.63 1.20
N ALA A 125 -4.19 5.85 1.07
CA ALA A 125 -3.36 5.81 -0.12
C ALA A 125 -3.90 4.74 -1.11
N TYR A 126 -4.65 5.18 -2.11
CA TYR A 126 -5.39 4.28 -3.02
C TYR A 126 -4.55 3.62 -4.10
N SER A 127 -3.55 4.31 -4.66
CA SER A 127 -2.75 3.75 -5.75
C SER A 127 -1.33 4.29 -5.76
N VAL A 128 -0.43 3.49 -6.34
CA VAL A 128 0.97 3.82 -6.52
C VAL A 128 1.47 3.41 -7.90
N ILE A 129 2.33 4.26 -8.46
CA ILE A 129 3.19 3.96 -9.62
C ILE A 129 4.61 4.44 -9.36
N GLN A 130 5.57 3.91 -10.10
CA GLN A 130 6.95 4.37 -10.11
C GLN A 130 7.29 5.03 -11.45
N LYS A 131 8.08 6.10 -11.38
CA LYS A 131 8.78 6.71 -12.53
C LYS A 131 10.23 6.99 -12.11
N ARG A 132 11.18 6.15 -12.54
CA ARG A 132 12.58 6.21 -12.07
C ARG A 132 12.62 6.15 -10.54
N ASP A 133 13.38 7.03 -9.89
CA ASP A 133 13.50 7.05 -8.44
C ASP A 133 12.30 7.64 -7.70
N THR A 134 11.27 8.07 -8.42
CA THR A 134 10.07 8.69 -7.83
C THR A 134 8.89 7.72 -7.83
N LEU A 135 8.38 7.45 -6.64
CA LEU A 135 7.04 6.91 -6.42
C LEU A 135 6.01 8.04 -6.45
N ILE A 136 4.89 7.79 -7.11
CA ILE A 136 3.75 8.70 -7.16
C ILE A 136 2.56 7.96 -6.56
N PHE A 137 2.06 8.48 -5.46
CA PHE A 137 0.90 7.97 -4.75
C PHE A 137 -0.30 8.88 -4.98
N THR A 138 -1.47 8.28 -5.10
CA THR A 138 -2.75 8.99 -5.05
C THR A 138 -3.54 8.54 -3.85
N GLY A 139 -4.24 9.46 -3.23
CA GLY A 139 -5.17 9.16 -2.15
C GLY A 139 -6.07 10.34 -1.89
N ASP A 140 -6.63 10.39 -0.70
CA ASP A 140 -7.41 11.52 -0.24
C ASP A 140 -6.91 12.05 1.10
N SER A 141 -7.26 13.31 1.36
CA SER A 141 -7.30 13.86 2.70
C SER A 141 -8.62 14.60 2.91
N ARG A 142 -9.05 14.71 4.16
CA ARG A 142 -10.23 15.50 4.50
C ARG A 142 -9.79 16.78 5.23
N ALA A 143 -10.03 17.91 4.60
CA ALA A 143 -10.14 19.18 5.30
C ALA A 143 -11.49 19.20 6.04
N PRO A 144 -11.71 20.05 7.07
CA PRO A 144 -12.89 19.98 7.95
C PRO A 144 -14.24 19.81 7.22
N ASN A 145 -14.36 20.34 5.99
CA ASN A 145 -15.58 20.30 5.19
C ASN A 145 -15.44 19.68 3.79
N ASP A 146 -14.24 19.27 3.35
CA ASP A 146 -14.03 18.82 1.96
C ASP A 146 -13.05 17.65 1.86
N TYR A 147 -13.41 16.64 1.06
CA TYR A 147 -12.46 15.61 0.60
C TYR A 147 -11.64 16.17 -0.56
N THR A 148 -10.32 16.14 -0.42
CA THR A 148 -9.40 16.55 -1.49
C THR A 148 -8.63 15.35 -2.00
N CYS A 149 -8.41 15.29 -3.30
CA CYS A 149 -7.52 14.30 -3.88
C CYS A 149 -6.08 14.73 -3.64
N ILE A 150 -5.28 13.82 -3.10
CA ILE A 150 -3.86 14.05 -2.83
C ILE A 150 -3.01 13.30 -3.86
N ILE A 151 -1.98 13.99 -4.36
CA ILE A 151 -0.86 13.36 -5.05
C ILE A 151 0.41 13.60 -4.24
N SER A 152 1.02 12.53 -3.75
CA SER A 152 2.30 12.56 -3.03
C SER A 152 3.39 11.92 -3.87
N LYS A 153 4.55 12.57 -3.94
CA LYS A 153 5.75 12.07 -4.59
C LYS A 153 6.77 11.70 -3.53
N MET A 154 7.33 10.50 -3.62
CA MET A 154 8.28 9.98 -2.64
C MET A 154 9.46 9.32 -3.34
N SER A 155 10.59 9.27 -2.68
CA SER A 155 11.75 8.49 -3.08
C SER A 155 11.46 7.00 -2.99
N VAL A 156 11.77 6.22 -4.04
CA VAL A 156 11.71 4.76 -3.97
C VAL A 156 12.79 4.18 -3.06
N VAL A 157 13.91 4.89 -2.90
CA VAL A 157 15.12 4.41 -2.22
C VAL A 157 14.92 4.35 -0.71
N ASP A 158 14.38 5.42 -0.12
CA ASP A 158 14.30 5.62 1.35
C ASP A 158 12.90 6.04 1.84
N GLY A 159 11.95 6.25 0.92
CA GLY A 159 10.61 6.74 1.23
C GLY A 159 10.56 8.22 1.61
N SER A 160 11.63 9.00 1.39
CA SER A 160 11.63 10.45 1.63
C SER A 160 10.55 11.14 0.79
N LEU A 161 9.72 11.99 1.43
CA LEU A 161 8.67 12.73 0.75
C LEU A 161 9.27 13.90 -0.05
N TYR A 162 9.02 13.94 -1.36
CA TYR A 162 9.44 15.04 -2.23
C TYR A 162 8.42 16.18 -2.27
N SER A 163 7.13 15.85 -2.37
CA SER A 163 6.06 16.85 -2.42
C SER A 163 4.70 16.21 -2.21
N THR A 164 3.78 16.93 -1.58
CA THR A 164 2.35 16.60 -1.57
C THR A 164 1.57 17.76 -2.19
N ARG A 165 0.58 17.43 -3.02
CA ARG A 165 -0.35 18.40 -3.61
C ARG A 165 -1.78 17.93 -3.44
N SER A 166 -2.62 18.82 -2.92
CA SER A 166 -4.07 18.62 -2.83
C SER A 166 -4.77 19.24 -4.04
N TYR A 167 -5.83 18.57 -4.50
CA TYR A 167 -6.67 19.01 -5.61
C TYR A 167 -8.14 18.86 -5.20
N THR A 168 -8.91 19.92 -5.36
CA THR A 168 -10.38 19.87 -5.30
C THR A 168 -10.94 19.75 -6.72
N MET A 169 -12.09 19.09 -6.87
CA MET A 169 -12.71 18.86 -8.20
C MET A 169 -13.07 20.16 -8.94
N ASP A 170 -13.20 21.27 -8.21
CA ASP A 170 -13.51 22.60 -8.72
C ASP A 170 -12.28 23.52 -8.85
N ASN A 171 -11.07 22.96 -8.66
CA ASN A 171 -9.78 23.66 -8.77
C ASN A 171 -9.62 24.86 -7.80
N ARG A 172 -10.36 24.90 -6.70
CA ARG A 172 -10.35 26.01 -5.72
C ARG A 172 -9.21 25.94 -4.68
N VAL A 173 -8.47 24.84 -4.56
CA VAL A 173 -7.39 24.72 -3.56
C VAL A 173 -6.08 24.22 -4.16
N HIS A 174 -5.02 24.99 -3.93
CA HIS A 174 -3.62 24.63 -4.19
C HIS A 174 -2.81 24.77 -2.89
N LEU A 175 -3.06 23.92 -1.91
CA LEU A 175 -2.16 23.80 -0.78
C LEU A 175 -0.97 22.94 -1.22
N VAL A 176 0.17 23.58 -1.42
CA VAL A 176 1.47 22.90 -1.50
C VAL A 176 1.97 22.78 -0.07
N VAL A 177 1.71 21.64 0.57
CA VAL A 177 2.40 21.31 1.81
C VAL A 177 3.75 20.69 1.42
N THR A 178 4.79 21.53 1.40
CA THR A 178 6.18 21.06 1.50
C THR A 178 6.56 21.08 2.97
N SER A 179 6.25 20.02 3.70
CA SER A 179 6.91 19.79 5.00
C SER A 179 8.21 19.05 4.74
N ILE A 180 9.32 19.75 5.00
CA ILE A 180 10.62 19.11 5.21
C ILE A 180 10.81 19.08 6.73
N THR A 181 10.47 17.96 7.35
CA THR A 181 11.14 17.52 8.57
C THR A 181 11.05 16.00 8.64
N PRO A 182 12.19 15.29 8.52
CA PRO A 182 12.23 13.87 8.87
C PRO A 182 11.90 13.73 10.37
N PRO A 183 11.23 12.64 10.80
CA PRO A 183 11.15 12.33 12.22
C PRO A 183 12.57 12.17 12.75
N GLU A 184 12.87 12.83 13.88
CA GLU A 184 14.06 12.55 14.66
C GLU A 184 14.08 11.06 14.97
N ASN A 185 15.18 10.40 14.60
CA ASN A 185 15.49 9.07 15.07
C ASN A 185 15.66 9.15 16.59
N THR A 186 14.63 8.81 17.36
CA THR A 186 14.82 8.46 18.77
C THR A 186 15.13 6.97 18.86
N VAL A 187 16.34 6.72 19.36
CA VAL A 187 17.05 5.46 19.65
C VAL A 187 16.17 4.34 20.17
#